data_AF-A0A8C3QVT4-F1
#
_entry.id   AF-A0A8C3QVT4-F1
#
_cell.length_a   1.000
_cell.length_b   1.000
_cell.length_c   1.000
_cell.angle_alpha   90.00
_cell.angle_beta   90.00
_cell.angle_gamma   90.00
#
_symmetry.space_group_name_H-M   'P 1'
#
loop_
_entity.id
_entity.type
_entity.pdbx_description
1 polymer ?
#
loop_
_entity_poly.entity_id
_entity_poly.type
_entity_poly.pdbx_seq_one_letter_code
_entity_poly.pdbx_strand_id
1 'polypeptide(L)'
;MARAARVLALAAERAAGSGPGRARLVLLPPGSGARPGPQGARGEPAEGGGWADGGSAAVEPGWAAPEGGGPGLWRREPGRPADGWREAVTAAAAALQAGGLVAVPTDTVYGVACLAQDSAAVRSIYSLKGRNGAKPLAICLGDVERLYRYCRVNVPDQLLRDLLPGPVTLVLERSEELNKDLNPFTSLVGVRIPDHPFMRDLARACPGPLALTSANISSQGSTLTVLEFQDLWPQLSLVIDGGPIGDIQSPECRLGSTVVDLSVSGKFSIIRPGCALTPTVEILKKKYGLVPESP
;
A
#
# COMPACT_ATOMS: atom_id res chain seq x y z
N MET A 1 -2.20 13.63 -31.81
CA MET A 1 -2.53 14.83 -31.02
C MET A 1 -3.98 14.83 -30.50
N ALA A 2 -5.00 14.42 -31.26
CA ALA A 2 -6.42 14.51 -30.83
C ALA A 2 -6.99 13.38 -29.93
N ARG A 3 -6.23 12.30 -29.64
CA ARG A 3 -6.73 11.15 -28.83
C ARG A 3 -6.43 11.23 -27.33
N ALA A 4 -5.39 11.95 -26.91
CA ALA A 4 -5.09 12.16 -25.48
C ALA A 4 -6.08 13.14 -24.81
N ALA A 5 -6.65 14.06 -25.58
CA ALA A 5 -7.62 15.05 -25.08
C ALA A 5 -8.98 14.43 -24.69
N ARG A 6 -9.36 13.29 -25.28
CA ARG A 6 -10.68 12.66 -25.04
C ARG A 6 -10.76 11.89 -23.72
N VAL A 7 -9.63 11.42 -23.20
CA VAL A 7 -9.53 10.74 -21.89
C VAL A 7 -9.55 11.74 -20.73
N LEU A 8 -8.92 12.90 -20.92
CA LEU A 8 -8.99 14.02 -19.96
C LEU A 8 -10.39 14.64 -19.89
N ALA A 9 -11.11 14.75 -21.02
CA ALA A 9 -12.47 15.31 -21.05
C ALA A 9 -13.49 14.45 -20.30
N LEU A 10 -13.41 13.11 -20.39
CA LEU A 10 -14.31 12.20 -19.66
C LEU A 10 -14.03 12.12 -18.15
N ALA A 11 -12.78 12.40 -17.74
CA ALA A 11 -12.43 12.54 -16.32
C ALA A 11 -12.89 13.90 -15.74
N ALA A 12 -12.88 14.97 -16.54
CA ALA A 12 -13.28 16.31 -16.13
C ALA A 12 -14.81 16.53 -16.15
N GLU A 13 -15.54 16.00 -17.14
CA GLU A 13 -17.00 16.20 -17.26
C GLU A 13 -17.82 15.54 -16.14
N ARG A 14 -17.23 14.61 -15.37
CA ARG A 14 -17.87 13.99 -14.20
C ARG A 14 -17.53 14.64 -12.86
N ALA A 15 -16.60 15.60 -12.83
CA ALA A 15 -16.35 16.41 -11.64
C ALA A 15 -17.45 17.46 -11.38
N ALA A 16 -18.31 17.74 -12.38
CA ALA A 16 -19.37 18.75 -12.31
C ALA A 16 -20.75 18.21 -11.86
N GLY A 17 -20.90 16.91 -11.60
CA GLY A 17 -22.16 16.29 -11.18
C GLY A 17 -22.18 15.95 -9.70
N SER A 18 -22.71 16.84 -8.87
CA SER A 18 -22.86 16.67 -7.42
C SER A 18 -23.88 15.57 -7.06
N GLY A 19 -23.37 14.39 -6.75
CA GLY A 19 -24.03 13.28 -6.06
C GLY A 19 -22.93 12.35 -5.50
N PRO A 20 -23.18 11.49 -4.49
CA PRO A 20 -22.15 10.64 -3.91
C PRO A 20 -21.58 9.73 -5.00
N GLY A 21 -20.40 10.08 -5.50
CA GLY A 21 -19.78 9.44 -6.64
C GLY A 21 -19.40 8.02 -6.29
N ARG A 22 -19.94 7.04 -7.02
CA ARG A 22 -19.47 5.66 -6.91
C ARG A 22 -17.97 5.62 -7.20
N ALA A 23 -17.18 5.00 -6.32
CA ALA A 23 -15.78 4.74 -6.63
C ALA A 23 -15.66 4.03 -7.99
N ARG A 24 -14.53 4.21 -8.67
CA ARG A 24 -14.22 3.43 -9.88
C ARG A 24 -13.27 2.29 -9.50
N LEU A 25 -13.52 1.09 -9.99
CA LEU A 25 -12.59 -0.04 -9.87
C LEU A 25 -11.74 -0.12 -11.13
N VAL A 26 -10.42 -0.13 -11.00
CA VAL A 26 -9.47 -0.27 -12.12
C VAL A 26 -8.58 -1.48 -11.85
N LEU A 27 -8.54 -2.40 -12.82
CA LEU A 27 -7.74 -3.63 -12.73
C LEU A 27 -6.33 -3.37 -13.26
N LEU A 28 -5.30 -3.82 -12.54
CA LEU A 28 -3.95 -3.87 -13.07
C LEU A 28 -3.79 -5.08 -14.02
N PRO A 29 -2.94 -4.97 -15.06
CA PRO A 29 -2.61 -6.09 -15.93
C PRO A 29 -2.03 -7.29 -15.15
N PRO A 30 -2.26 -8.54 -15.59
CA PRO A 30 -1.71 -9.74 -14.93
C PRO A 30 -0.19 -9.69 -14.78
N GLY A 31 0.34 -10.23 -13.67
CA GLY A 31 1.78 -10.27 -13.39
C GLY A 31 2.36 -9.00 -12.76
N SER A 32 1.50 -8.04 -12.37
CA SER A 32 1.87 -6.79 -11.69
C SER A 32 2.12 -6.91 -10.18
N GLY A 33 1.97 -8.11 -9.61
CA GLY A 33 2.11 -8.33 -8.18
C GLY A 33 3.52 -7.99 -7.66
N ALA A 34 3.61 -7.70 -6.36
CA ALA A 34 4.90 -7.54 -5.71
C ALA A 34 5.75 -8.80 -5.89
N ARG A 35 7.07 -8.63 -6.09
CA ARG A 35 7.98 -9.77 -6.10
C ARG A 35 7.92 -10.43 -4.71
N PRO A 36 7.79 -11.76 -4.61
CA PRO A 36 7.89 -12.41 -3.32
C PRO A 36 9.25 -12.04 -2.71
N GLY A 37 9.24 -11.57 -1.46
CA GLY A 37 10.46 -11.35 -0.70
C GLY A 37 11.31 -12.63 -0.62
N PRO A 38 12.61 -12.52 -0.30
CA PRO A 38 13.50 -13.67 -0.26
C PRO A 38 12.95 -14.70 0.74
N GLN A 39 12.42 -15.81 0.23
CA GLN A 39 12.08 -16.97 1.04
C GLN A 39 13.41 -17.60 1.50
N GLY A 40 13.56 -17.73 2.81
CA GLY A 40 14.69 -18.41 3.42
C GLY A 40 14.90 -19.81 2.82
N ALA A 41 16.16 -20.20 2.74
CA ALA A 41 16.62 -21.47 2.19
C ALA A 41 15.76 -22.67 2.63
N ARG A 42 15.33 -23.47 1.66
CA ARG A 42 14.65 -24.75 1.89
C ARG A 42 15.64 -25.69 2.58
N GLY A 43 15.31 -26.10 3.80
CA GLY A 43 15.87 -27.30 4.41
C GLY A 43 15.27 -28.54 3.74
N GLU A 44 16.13 -29.52 3.47
CA GLU A 44 15.79 -30.82 2.90
C GLU A 44 14.78 -31.58 3.78
N PRO A 45 13.85 -32.37 3.22
CA PRO A 45 13.05 -33.28 4.01
C PRO A 45 13.77 -34.64 4.16
N ALA A 46 13.88 -35.08 5.40
CA ALA A 46 14.25 -36.45 5.75
C ALA A 46 13.10 -37.42 5.46
N GLU A 47 13.50 -38.63 5.08
CA GLU A 47 12.68 -39.79 4.75
C GLU A 47 11.79 -40.28 5.91
N GLY A 48 10.67 -40.93 5.58
CA GLY A 48 10.08 -41.94 6.46
C GLY A 48 8.58 -42.18 6.36
N GLY A 49 8.20 -43.34 5.79
CA GLY A 49 7.08 -44.16 6.27
C GLY A 49 5.72 -43.94 5.61
N GLY A 50 5.39 -44.79 4.62
CA GLY A 50 4.07 -44.87 4.01
C GLY A 50 3.09 -45.79 4.73
N TRP A 51 1.81 -45.65 4.40
CA TRP A 51 0.78 -46.69 4.40
C TRP A 51 -0.19 -46.41 3.24
N ALA A 52 -0.47 -47.44 2.44
CA ALA A 52 -1.50 -47.48 1.42
C ALA A 52 -2.90 -47.64 2.07
N ASP A 53 -3.97 -47.09 1.49
CA ASP A 53 -4.80 -47.75 0.46
C ASP A 53 -6.16 -47.02 0.29
N GLY A 54 -6.77 -47.11 -0.89
CA GLY A 54 -8.23 -46.99 -1.04
C GLY A 54 -8.80 -45.82 -1.86
N GLY A 55 -9.13 -46.10 -3.13
CA GLY A 55 -10.51 -45.95 -3.63
C GLY A 55 -11.06 -44.57 -4.05
N SER A 56 -11.02 -44.32 -5.37
CA SER A 56 -12.13 -43.85 -6.24
C SER A 56 -13.21 -42.90 -5.68
N ALA A 57 -13.30 -41.68 -6.22
CA ALA A 57 -14.41 -41.20 -7.07
C ALA A 57 -14.36 -39.67 -7.24
N ALA A 58 -14.44 -39.23 -8.49
CA ALA A 58 -14.63 -37.82 -8.86
C ALA A 58 -15.98 -37.30 -8.35
N VAL A 59 -15.99 -36.14 -7.72
CA VAL A 59 -17.20 -35.34 -7.49
C VAL A 59 -16.85 -33.86 -7.61
N GLU A 60 -17.22 -33.28 -8.75
CA GLU A 60 -17.38 -31.84 -8.93
C GLU A 60 -18.50 -31.31 -8.02
N PRO A 61 -18.37 -30.12 -7.42
CA PRO A 61 -19.55 -29.34 -7.07
C PRO A 61 -19.61 -28.09 -7.95
N GLY A 62 -20.51 -28.16 -8.93
CA GLY A 62 -21.02 -26.97 -9.60
C GLY A 62 -21.81 -26.12 -8.62
N TRP A 63 -21.42 -24.85 -8.51
CA TRP A 63 -22.25 -23.83 -7.89
C TRP A 63 -22.82 -22.95 -9.00
N ALA A 64 -24.12 -23.11 -9.26
CA ALA A 64 -24.88 -22.17 -10.07
C ALA A 64 -25.20 -20.94 -9.20
N ALA A 65 -24.79 -19.75 -9.64
CA ALA A 65 -25.22 -18.50 -9.02
C ALA A 65 -26.66 -18.17 -9.46
N PRO A 66 -27.53 -17.67 -8.55
CA PRO A 66 -28.86 -17.22 -8.92
C PRO A 66 -28.80 -15.88 -9.67
N GLU A 67 -29.62 -15.76 -10.71
CA GLU A 67 -29.90 -14.49 -11.37
C GLU A 67 -30.84 -13.63 -10.50
N GLY A 68 -30.46 -12.38 -10.23
CA GLY A 68 -31.42 -11.36 -9.77
C GLY A 68 -30.90 -10.31 -8.77
N GLY A 69 -30.66 -9.10 -9.26
CA GLY A 69 -31.00 -7.81 -8.61
C GLY A 69 -30.37 -7.42 -7.27
N GLY A 70 -29.29 -6.62 -7.30
CA GLY A 70 -28.70 -5.92 -6.14
C GLY A 70 -27.80 -4.73 -6.56
N PRO A 71 -27.49 -3.77 -5.67
CA PRO A 71 -27.45 -2.35 -5.99
C PRO A 71 -26.21 -1.90 -6.79
N GLY A 72 -26.47 -1.12 -7.84
CA GLY A 72 -25.53 -0.11 -8.35
C GLY A 72 -24.30 -0.61 -9.08
N LEU A 73 -24.52 -1.25 -10.24
CA LEU A 73 -23.55 -1.66 -11.26
C LEU A 73 -22.22 -0.87 -11.27
N TRP A 74 -21.16 -1.51 -10.79
CA TRP A 74 -19.76 -1.11 -10.97
C TRP A 74 -19.33 -1.52 -12.38
N ARG A 75 -18.93 -0.59 -13.24
CA ARG A 75 -18.53 -0.91 -14.62
C ARG A 75 -17.08 -1.39 -14.65
N ARG A 76 -16.87 -2.68 -14.98
CA ARG A 76 -15.58 -3.23 -15.40
C ARG A 76 -15.30 -2.80 -16.84
N GLU A 77 -14.16 -2.16 -17.10
CA GLU A 77 -13.68 -1.89 -18.46
C GLU A 77 -12.35 -2.64 -18.65
N PRO A 78 -12.22 -3.54 -19.64
CA PRO A 78 -10.96 -4.21 -19.93
C PRO A 78 -10.01 -3.29 -20.70
N GLY A 79 -8.91 -2.88 -20.06
CA GLY A 79 -7.81 -2.17 -20.72
C GLY A 79 -6.83 -3.12 -21.42
N ARG A 80 -6.13 -2.64 -22.45
CA ARG A 80 -5.03 -3.36 -23.13
C ARG A 80 -3.82 -3.48 -22.18
N PRO A 81 -2.99 -4.55 -22.20
CA PRO A 81 -2.06 -4.83 -21.09
C PRO A 81 -0.99 -3.76 -20.81
N ALA A 82 -0.44 -3.09 -21.82
CA ALA A 82 0.56 -2.03 -21.62
C ALA A 82 -0.07 -0.64 -21.45
N ASP A 83 -1.18 -0.37 -22.15
CA ASP A 83 -1.92 0.89 -22.05
C ASP A 83 -2.61 1.00 -20.68
N GLY A 84 -3.12 -0.13 -20.16
CA GLY A 84 -3.84 -0.21 -18.89
C GLY A 84 -3.00 0.15 -17.67
N TRP A 85 -1.70 -0.16 -17.65
CA TRP A 85 -0.81 0.23 -16.55
C TRP A 85 -0.67 1.76 -16.46
N ARG A 86 -0.29 2.38 -17.58
CA ARG A 86 -0.09 3.82 -17.65
C ARG A 86 -1.39 4.58 -17.42
N GLU A 87 -2.49 4.07 -17.95
CA GLU A 87 -3.83 4.61 -17.71
C GLU A 87 -4.22 4.50 -16.23
N ALA A 88 -3.95 3.37 -15.56
CA ALA A 88 -4.22 3.20 -14.14
C ALA A 88 -3.42 4.18 -13.28
N VAL A 89 -2.11 4.32 -13.55
CA VAL A 89 -1.24 5.29 -12.85
C VAL A 89 -1.75 6.71 -13.10
N THR A 90 -2.09 7.06 -14.34
CA THR A 90 -2.61 8.39 -14.70
C THR A 90 -3.93 8.68 -14.00
N ALA A 91 -4.86 7.72 -13.99
CA ALA A 91 -6.16 7.87 -13.34
C ALA A 91 -6.03 8.00 -11.81
N ALA A 92 -5.16 7.20 -11.19
CA ALA A 92 -4.89 7.30 -9.76
C ALA A 92 -4.23 8.63 -9.38
N ALA A 93 -3.21 9.06 -10.13
CA ALA A 93 -2.56 10.35 -9.90
C ALA A 93 -3.54 11.51 -10.06
N ALA A 94 -4.41 11.49 -11.08
CA ALA A 94 -5.44 12.51 -11.27
C ALA A 94 -6.46 12.54 -10.12
N ALA A 95 -6.91 11.37 -9.64
CA ALA A 95 -7.82 11.29 -8.50
C ALA A 95 -7.18 11.85 -7.22
N LEU A 96 -5.91 11.53 -6.96
CA LEU A 96 -5.15 12.05 -5.81
C LEU A 96 -4.94 13.57 -5.92
N GLN A 97 -4.60 14.08 -7.11
CA GLN A 97 -4.44 15.51 -7.37
C GLN A 97 -5.73 16.30 -7.25
N ALA A 98 -6.89 15.67 -7.46
CA ALA A 98 -8.19 16.25 -7.21
C ALA A 98 -8.61 16.22 -5.72
N GLY A 99 -7.71 15.85 -4.80
CA GLY A 99 -7.98 15.74 -3.36
C GLY A 99 -8.71 14.46 -2.96
N GLY A 100 -8.82 13.48 -3.88
CA GLY A 100 -9.51 12.21 -3.66
C GLY A 100 -8.69 11.20 -2.86
N LEU A 101 -9.39 10.18 -2.34
CA LEU A 101 -8.80 9.02 -1.67
C LEU A 101 -8.74 7.85 -2.65
N VAL A 102 -7.60 7.17 -2.73
CA VAL A 102 -7.40 6.04 -3.65
C VAL A 102 -6.97 4.80 -2.86
N ALA A 103 -7.68 3.68 -3.02
CA ALA A 103 -7.20 2.39 -2.53
C ALA A 103 -6.20 1.80 -3.53
N VAL A 104 -5.09 1.29 -3.00
CA VAL A 104 -3.93 0.84 -3.79
C VAL A 104 -3.35 -0.47 -3.24
N PRO A 105 -2.86 -1.38 -4.11
CA PRO A 105 -2.09 -2.52 -3.68
C PRO A 105 -0.70 -2.07 -3.21
N THR A 106 -0.11 -2.81 -2.27
CA THR A 106 1.31 -2.65 -1.89
C THR A 106 2.01 -4.01 -1.88
N ASP A 107 3.29 -4.02 -1.50
CA ASP A 107 4.09 -5.22 -1.26
C ASP A 107 3.78 -5.93 0.07
N THR A 108 2.86 -5.41 0.87
CA THR A 108 2.46 -6.02 2.15
C THR A 108 0.95 -6.22 2.27
N VAL A 109 0.18 -5.14 2.22
CA VAL A 109 -1.29 -5.15 2.39
C VAL A 109 -1.90 -4.06 1.53
N TYR A 110 -3.21 -4.09 1.28
CA TYR A 110 -3.87 -2.96 0.61
C TYR A 110 -3.82 -1.71 1.49
N GLY A 111 -3.65 -0.56 0.84
CA GLY A 111 -3.60 0.75 1.48
C GLY A 111 -4.64 1.72 0.92
N VAL A 112 -4.92 2.79 1.67
CA VAL A 112 -5.60 3.99 1.19
C VAL A 112 -4.60 5.12 1.17
N ALA A 113 -4.54 5.83 0.05
CA ALA A 113 -3.62 6.91 -0.21
C ALA A 113 -4.35 8.23 -0.51
N CYS A 114 -3.71 9.34 -0.13
CA CYS A 114 -4.06 10.70 -0.55
C CYS A 114 -2.78 11.52 -0.74
N LEU A 115 -2.87 12.72 -1.32
CA LEU A 115 -1.71 13.63 -1.33
C LEU A 115 -1.43 14.13 0.09
N ALA A 116 -0.22 13.88 0.60
CA ALA A 116 0.17 14.31 1.94
C ALA A 116 0.22 15.84 2.08
N GLN A 117 0.47 16.55 0.98
CA GLN A 117 0.51 18.01 0.94
C GLN A 117 -0.87 18.66 0.85
N ASP A 118 -1.93 17.87 0.64
CA ASP A 118 -3.32 18.35 0.63
C ASP A 118 -3.96 18.13 2.01
N SER A 119 -4.07 19.22 2.77
CA SER A 119 -4.69 19.22 4.09
C SER A 119 -6.14 18.74 4.11
N ALA A 120 -6.92 19.01 3.07
CA ALA A 120 -8.30 18.53 3.00
C ALA A 120 -8.33 17.02 2.79
N ALA A 121 -7.49 16.49 1.91
CA ALA A 121 -7.38 15.05 1.68
C ALA A 121 -6.84 14.30 2.92
N VAL A 122 -5.86 14.89 3.63
CA VAL A 122 -5.37 14.37 4.92
C VAL A 122 -6.46 14.37 6.00
N ARG A 123 -7.32 15.39 6.07
CA ARG A 123 -8.48 15.34 6.97
C ARG A 123 -9.44 14.22 6.58
N SER A 124 -9.73 14.06 5.29
CA SER A 124 -10.60 12.99 4.78
C SER A 124 -10.09 11.60 5.14
N ILE A 125 -8.78 11.34 5.03
CA ILE A 125 -8.23 10.02 5.40
C ILE A 125 -8.28 9.78 6.92
N TYR A 126 -8.13 10.81 7.76
CA TYR A 126 -8.34 10.69 9.20
C TYR A 126 -9.81 10.40 9.55
N SER A 127 -10.74 11.13 8.93
CA SER A 127 -12.19 10.90 9.08
C SER A 127 -12.59 9.48 8.65
N LEU A 128 -12.10 9.01 7.50
CA LEU A 128 -12.31 7.64 7.00
C LEU A 128 -11.91 6.59 8.04
N LYS A 129 -10.82 6.84 8.77
CA LYS A 129 -10.27 5.90 9.77
C LYS A 129 -10.85 6.10 11.17
N GLY A 130 -11.76 7.06 11.37
CA GLY A 130 -12.24 7.44 12.70
C GLY A 130 -11.13 7.94 13.62
N ARG A 131 -10.10 8.59 13.07
CA ARG A 131 -8.93 9.09 13.80
C ARG A 131 -8.99 10.62 13.88
N ASN A 132 -8.40 11.17 14.95
CA ASN A 132 -8.24 12.62 15.14
C ASN A 132 -6.79 13.09 14.91
N GLY A 133 -5.98 12.32 14.18
CA GLY A 133 -4.55 12.60 14.00
C GLY A 133 -3.61 12.00 15.06
N ALA A 134 -4.14 11.45 16.16
CA ALA A 134 -3.31 10.86 17.22
C ALA A 134 -2.53 9.60 16.78
N LYS A 135 -3.00 8.90 15.74
CA LYS A 135 -2.26 7.79 15.12
C LYS A 135 -1.63 8.29 13.83
N PRO A 136 -0.29 8.45 13.77
CA PRO A 136 0.39 8.97 12.60
C PRO A 136 0.14 8.14 11.34
N LEU A 137 0.13 8.81 10.19
CA LEU A 137 0.19 8.24 8.86
C LEU A 137 1.65 8.14 8.41
N ALA A 138 1.97 7.12 7.62
CA ALA A 138 3.23 7.11 6.90
C ALA A 138 3.10 7.92 5.62
N ILE A 139 4.21 8.48 5.13
CA ILE A 139 4.32 8.94 3.75
C ILE A 139 4.89 7.83 2.87
N CYS A 140 4.44 7.79 1.63
CA CYS A 140 4.91 6.90 0.57
C CYS A 140 5.61 7.73 -0.51
N LEU A 141 6.80 7.29 -0.90
CA LEU A 141 7.64 7.89 -1.93
C LEU A 141 7.95 6.86 -3.02
N GLY A 142 8.35 7.33 -4.21
CA GLY A 142 8.74 6.45 -5.31
C GLY A 142 10.21 6.01 -5.29
N ASP A 143 11.07 6.85 -4.70
CA ASP A 143 12.53 6.74 -4.74
C ASP A 143 13.16 7.25 -3.44
N VAL A 144 14.29 6.68 -3.05
CA VAL A 144 14.99 6.97 -1.78
C VAL A 144 15.48 8.42 -1.74
N GLU A 145 15.89 8.96 -2.88
CA GLU A 145 16.43 10.32 -3.01
C GLU A 145 15.39 11.38 -2.59
N ARG A 146 14.10 11.10 -2.77
CA ARG A 146 13.01 12.00 -2.35
C ARG A 146 12.89 12.13 -0.83
N LEU A 147 13.45 11.19 -0.07
CA LEU A 147 13.36 11.15 1.38
C LEU A 147 14.07 12.37 2.01
N TYR A 148 15.23 12.76 1.47
CA TYR A 148 16.02 13.91 1.95
C TYR A 148 15.30 15.25 1.87
N ARG A 149 14.29 15.36 0.99
CA ARG A 149 13.45 16.56 0.90
C ARG A 149 12.48 16.66 2.06
N TYR A 150 11.95 15.53 2.54
CA TYR A 150 10.85 15.50 3.49
C TYR A 150 11.27 15.13 4.91
N CYS A 151 12.46 14.55 5.09
CA CYS A 151 12.95 14.07 6.37
C CYS A 151 14.40 14.49 6.59
N ARG A 152 14.79 14.63 7.86
CA ARG A 152 16.19 14.72 8.26
C ARG A 152 16.74 13.30 8.36
N VAL A 153 17.75 13.02 7.55
CA VAL A 153 18.38 11.70 7.45
C VAL A 153 19.70 11.72 8.19
N ASN A 154 19.79 10.91 9.24
CA ASN A 154 20.97 10.76 10.10
C ASN A 154 21.57 9.33 10.04
N VAL A 155 21.21 8.56 9.01
CA VAL A 155 21.71 7.21 8.74
C VAL A 155 22.44 7.16 7.40
N PRO A 156 23.35 6.19 7.17
CA PRO A 156 24.02 6.03 5.88
C PRO A 156 23.03 5.79 4.73
N ASP A 157 23.27 6.37 3.56
CA ASP A 157 22.43 6.18 2.36
C ASP A 157 22.28 4.69 1.99
N GLN A 158 23.35 3.89 2.14
CA GLN A 158 23.29 2.46 1.89
C GLN A 158 22.30 1.73 2.82
N LEU A 159 22.12 2.20 4.07
CA LEU A 159 21.14 1.61 4.99
C LEU A 159 19.72 1.85 4.46
N LEU A 160 19.44 3.04 3.95
CA LEU A 160 18.16 3.34 3.32
C LEU A 160 17.91 2.41 2.13
N ARG A 161 18.91 2.21 1.26
CA ARG A 161 18.82 1.35 0.07
C ARG A 161 18.71 -0.15 0.38
N ASP A 162 19.25 -0.58 1.51
CA ASP A 162 19.11 -1.96 1.98
C ASP A 162 17.70 -2.25 2.53
N LEU A 163 17.00 -1.22 3.04
CA LEU A 163 15.66 -1.36 3.62
C LEU A 163 14.54 -0.91 2.68
N LEU A 164 14.85 -0.08 1.67
CA LEU A 164 13.91 0.52 0.73
C LEU A 164 14.43 0.44 -0.72
N PRO A 165 13.57 0.15 -1.71
CA PRO A 165 12.17 -0.25 -1.60
C PRO A 165 11.99 -1.58 -0.87
N GLY A 166 10.88 -1.74 -0.12
CA GLY A 166 10.58 -3.01 0.52
C GLY A 166 9.65 -2.94 1.73
N PRO A 167 9.48 -4.09 2.43
CA PRO A 167 8.52 -4.27 3.52
C PRO A 167 8.84 -3.56 4.85
N VAL A 168 9.66 -2.50 4.83
CA VAL A 168 10.01 -1.69 6.02
C VAL A 168 9.43 -0.28 5.96
N THR A 169 9.04 0.29 7.09
CA THR A 169 8.67 1.72 7.26
C THR A 169 9.68 2.35 8.21
N LEU A 170 10.39 3.38 7.75
CA LEU A 170 11.41 4.07 8.52
C LEU A 170 10.80 5.29 9.21
N VAL A 171 10.84 5.36 10.53
CA VAL A 171 10.45 6.55 11.28
C VAL A 171 11.65 7.45 11.47
N LEU A 172 11.51 8.69 10.99
CA LEU A 172 12.57 9.70 10.93
C LEU A 172 12.01 11.06 11.37
N GLU A 173 12.90 11.98 11.70
CA GLU A 173 12.49 13.36 11.97
C GLU A 173 12.02 14.03 10.65
N ARG A 174 10.83 14.63 10.67
CA ARG A 174 10.27 15.35 9.53
C ARG A 174 11.04 16.65 9.26
N SER A 175 11.05 17.07 8.01
CA SER A 175 11.42 18.44 7.62
C SER A 175 10.23 19.40 7.72
N GLU A 176 10.51 20.71 7.63
CA GLU A 176 9.48 21.75 7.53
C GLU A 176 8.72 21.76 6.19
N GLU A 177 9.22 21.06 5.16
CA GLU A 177 8.54 20.98 3.87
C GLU A 177 7.27 20.12 3.90
N LEU A 178 7.16 19.20 4.87
CA LEU A 178 5.95 18.39 5.04
C LEU A 178 4.82 19.23 5.63
N ASN A 179 3.63 19.04 5.07
CA ASN A 179 2.39 19.63 5.56
C ASN A 179 2.24 19.49 7.08
N LYS A 180 1.93 20.58 7.78
CA LYS A 180 1.74 20.62 9.23
C LYS A 180 0.47 19.90 9.68
N ASP A 181 -0.52 19.78 8.81
CA ASP A 181 -1.75 19.03 9.08
C ASP A 181 -1.53 17.51 8.99
N LEU A 182 -0.44 17.05 8.35
CA LEU A 182 -0.01 15.66 8.39
C LEU A 182 0.71 15.40 9.71
N ASN A 183 0.14 14.50 10.53
CA ASN A 183 0.69 14.10 11.83
C ASN A 183 0.95 15.31 12.75
N PRO A 184 -0.07 16.11 13.11
CA PRO A 184 0.12 17.41 13.78
C PRO A 184 0.68 17.31 15.20
N PHE A 185 0.73 16.12 15.80
CA PHE A 185 1.15 15.91 17.19
C PHE A 185 2.54 15.27 17.33
N THR A 186 3.33 15.20 16.27
CA THR A 186 4.67 14.62 16.31
C THR A 186 5.62 15.27 15.31
N SER A 187 6.88 15.38 15.69
CA SER A 187 8.00 15.73 14.79
C SER A 187 8.52 14.54 13.99
N LEU A 188 7.96 13.35 14.20
CA LEU A 188 8.36 12.14 13.49
C LEU A 188 7.39 11.80 12.36
N VAL A 189 7.92 11.17 11.31
CA VAL A 189 7.13 10.67 10.19
C VAL A 189 7.64 9.30 9.77
N GLY A 190 6.72 8.36 9.56
CA GLY A 190 7.03 7.09 8.93
C GLY A 190 7.18 7.28 7.42
N VAL A 191 8.24 6.75 6.83
CA VAL A 191 8.51 6.80 5.39
C VAL A 191 8.51 5.38 4.83
N ARG A 192 7.82 5.20 3.72
CA ARG A 192 7.67 3.93 3.02
C ARG A 192 7.97 4.10 1.54
N ILE A 193 8.68 3.14 0.97
CA ILE A 193 8.81 2.96 -0.48
C ILE A 193 8.47 1.49 -0.72
N PRO A 194 7.20 1.16 -1.06
CA PRO A 194 6.81 -0.22 -1.30
C PRO A 194 7.61 -0.81 -2.47
N ASP A 195 8.04 -2.07 -2.36
CA ASP A 195 8.55 -2.83 -3.52
C ASP A 195 7.38 -3.33 -4.40
N HIS A 196 6.56 -2.38 -4.82
CA HIS A 196 5.44 -2.61 -5.72
C HIS A 196 5.55 -1.61 -6.88
N PRO A 197 5.76 -2.06 -8.14
CA PRO A 197 6.02 -1.16 -9.27
C PRO A 197 4.94 -0.08 -9.44
N PHE A 198 3.67 -0.45 -9.27
CA PHE A 198 2.55 0.48 -9.38
C PHE A 198 2.65 1.63 -8.38
N MET A 199 2.97 1.34 -7.12
CA MET A 199 3.11 2.35 -6.08
C MET A 199 4.28 3.28 -6.34
N ARG A 200 5.40 2.74 -6.84
CA ARG A 200 6.56 3.56 -7.19
C ARG A 200 6.25 4.50 -8.35
N ASP A 201 5.60 4.01 -9.39
CA ASP A 201 5.20 4.82 -10.54
C ASP A 201 4.14 5.86 -10.17
N LEU A 202 3.14 5.48 -9.35
CA LEU A 202 2.12 6.39 -8.84
C LEU A 202 2.72 7.51 -8.00
N ALA A 203 3.62 7.18 -7.06
CA ALA A 203 4.28 8.17 -6.23
C ALA A 203 5.18 9.11 -7.05
N ARG A 204 5.83 8.63 -8.11
CA ARG A 204 6.59 9.46 -9.06
C ARG A 204 5.72 10.38 -9.90
N ALA A 205 4.51 9.94 -10.26
CA ALA A 205 3.56 10.71 -11.05
C ALA A 205 2.86 11.83 -10.25
N CYS A 206 2.96 11.80 -8.91
CA CYS A 206 2.35 12.79 -8.04
C CYS A 206 3.29 13.97 -7.72
N PRO A 207 2.76 15.19 -7.48
CA PRO A 207 3.58 16.38 -7.20
C PRO A 207 4.28 16.34 -5.83
N GLY A 208 3.87 15.45 -4.93
CA GLY A 208 4.39 15.32 -3.58
C GLY A 208 4.18 13.92 -3.01
N PRO A 209 4.57 13.68 -1.74
CA PRO A 209 4.42 12.41 -1.07
C PRO A 209 2.95 12.01 -0.98
N LEU A 210 2.70 10.71 -0.97
CA LEU A 210 1.38 10.18 -0.67
C LEU A 210 1.30 9.91 0.83
N ALA A 211 0.27 10.36 1.54
CA ALA A 211 -0.01 9.83 2.86
C ALA A 211 -0.67 8.46 2.69
N LEU A 212 -0.20 7.44 3.43
CA LEU A 212 -0.58 6.05 3.26
C LEU A 212 -0.93 5.40 4.60
N THR A 213 -2.06 4.69 4.64
CA THR A 213 -2.47 3.81 5.74
C THR A 213 -3.04 2.51 5.18
N SER A 214 -3.11 1.45 5.98
CA SER A 214 -3.80 0.21 5.59
C SER A 214 -5.28 0.45 5.27
N ALA A 215 -5.80 -0.27 4.27
CA ALA A 215 -7.18 -0.25 3.82
C ALA A 215 -8.06 -1.18 4.67
N ASN A 216 -8.27 -0.82 5.91
CA ASN A 216 -9.17 -1.52 6.83
C ASN A 216 -10.00 -0.51 7.64
N ILE A 217 -11.21 -0.87 8.06
CA ILE A 217 -11.88 -0.13 9.14
C ILE A 217 -10.99 -0.28 10.40
N SER A 218 -10.90 0.76 11.24
CA SER A 218 -10.16 0.63 12.50
C SER A 218 -10.64 -0.62 13.24
N SER A 219 -9.71 -1.38 13.84
CA SER A 219 -9.93 -2.65 14.56
C SER A 219 -10.28 -3.90 13.74
N GLN A 220 -10.31 -3.85 12.40
CA GLN A 220 -10.34 -5.06 11.57
C GLN A 220 -8.94 -5.47 11.09
N GLY A 221 -8.78 -6.74 10.69
CA GLY A 221 -7.52 -7.28 10.16
C GLY A 221 -7.03 -6.53 8.91
N SER A 222 -5.74 -6.68 8.60
CA SER A 222 -5.18 -6.16 7.34
C SER A 222 -5.85 -6.83 6.13
N THR A 223 -5.97 -6.08 5.04
CA THR A 223 -6.67 -6.54 3.84
C THR A 223 -5.71 -6.94 2.73
N LEU A 224 -5.98 -8.10 2.12
CA LEU A 224 -5.17 -8.72 1.07
C LEU A 224 -5.87 -8.75 -0.29
N THR A 225 -7.17 -8.46 -0.32
CA THR A 225 -7.95 -8.33 -1.56
C THR A 225 -8.84 -7.10 -1.50
N VAL A 226 -9.27 -6.60 -2.67
CA VAL A 226 -10.16 -5.43 -2.75
C VAL A 226 -11.53 -5.66 -2.10
N LEU A 227 -11.99 -6.91 -2.06
CA LEU A 227 -13.28 -7.29 -1.48
C LEU A 227 -13.31 -7.17 0.04
N GLU A 228 -12.17 -7.38 0.70
CA GLU A 228 -12.06 -7.31 2.17
C GLU A 228 -12.25 -5.89 2.75
N PHE A 229 -12.27 -4.86 1.90
CA PHE A 229 -12.55 -3.47 2.31
C PHE A 229 -13.64 -2.79 1.47
N GLN A 230 -14.56 -3.56 0.90
CA GLN A 230 -15.67 -3.03 0.10
C GLN A 230 -16.49 -1.94 0.82
N ASP A 231 -16.58 -2.02 2.15
CA ASP A 231 -17.30 -1.04 2.98
C ASP A 231 -16.66 0.36 2.95
N LEU A 232 -15.37 0.46 2.60
CA LEU A 232 -14.68 1.73 2.44
C LEU A 232 -14.95 2.37 1.07
N TRP A 233 -15.35 1.59 0.05
CA TRP A 233 -15.45 2.05 -1.33
C TRP A 233 -16.35 3.28 -1.52
N PRO A 234 -17.49 3.46 -0.82
CA PRO A 234 -18.31 4.67 -0.97
C PRO A 234 -17.59 5.98 -0.62
N GLN A 235 -16.48 5.91 0.13
CA GLN A 235 -15.68 7.05 0.55
C GLN A 235 -14.40 7.22 -0.28
N LEU A 236 -14.16 6.32 -1.25
CA LEU A 236 -12.99 6.35 -2.12
C LEU A 236 -13.36 6.94 -3.48
N SER A 237 -12.41 7.63 -4.10
CA SER A 237 -12.56 8.10 -5.48
C SER A 237 -12.21 7.00 -6.48
N LEU A 238 -11.28 6.12 -6.12
CA LEU A 238 -10.76 5.07 -6.99
C LEU A 238 -10.26 3.87 -6.16
N VAL A 239 -10.46 2.67 -6.67
CA VAL A 239 -9.88 1.43 -6.15
C VAL A 239 -9.03 0.82 -7.27
N ILE A 240 -7.74 0.63 -7.01
CA ILE A 240 -6.84 -0.10 -7.88
C ILE A 240 -6.79 -1.55 -7.41
N ASP A 241 -7.22 -2.48 -8.25
CA ASP A 241 -7.16 -3.91 -7.99
C ASP A 241 -5.90 -4.49 -8.62
N GLY A 242 -4.91 -4.80 -7.78
CA GLY A 242 -3.68 -5.50 -8.17
C GLY A 242 -3.77 -7.02 -8.03
N GLY A 243 -4.96 -7.56 -7.72
CA GLY A 243 -5.15 -8.96 -7.33
C GLY A 243 -4.84 -9.22 -5.84
N PRO A 244 -4.89 -10.48 -5.42
CA PRO A 244 -4.54 -10.89 -4.05
C PRO A 244 -3.07 -10.61 -3.72
N ILE A 245 -2.83 -10.10 -2.51
CA ILE A 245 -1.47 -9.93 -1.97
C ILE A 245 -1.13 -11.13 -1.11
N GLY A 246 -0.16 -11.93 -1.55
CA GLY A 246 0.29 -13.14 -0.85
C GLY A 246 -0.77 -14.24 -0.79
N ASP A 247 -0.58 -15.20 0.12
CA ASP A 247 -1.58 -16.22 0.43
C ASP A 247 -2.63 -15.66 1.39
N ILE A 248 -3.87 -15.53 0.91
CA ILE A 248 -4.99 -14.95 1.67
C ILE A 248 -5.38 -15.77 2.91
N GLN A 249 -4.98 -17.04 2.97
CA GLN A 249 -5.21 -17.94 4.10
C GLN A 249 -4.09 -17.89 5.14
N SER A 250 -2.91 -17.38 4.79
CA SER A 250 -1.77 -17.26 5.68
C SER A 250 -1.89 -16.03 6.58
N PRO A 251 -1.93 -16.20 7.92
CA PRO A 251 -1.92 -15.07 8.85
C PRO A 251 -0.66 -14.20 8.72
N GLU A 252 0.47 -14.80 8.34
CA GLU A 252 1.75 -14.12 8.16
C GLU A 252 1.68 -13.10 7.01
N CYS A 253 0.92 -13.38 5.96
CA CYS A 253 0.70 -12.45 4.84
C CYS A 253 -0.11 -11.21 5.27
N ARG A 254 -0.87 -11.28 6.37
CA ARG A 254 -1.63 -10.14 6.92
C ARG A 254 -0.78 -9.22 7.79
N LEU A 255 0.48 -9.57 8.05
CA LEU A 255 1.43 -8.69 8.71
C LEU A 255 1.76 -7.52 7.78
N GLY A 256 1.52 -6.30 8.28
CA GLY A 256 1.96 -5.10 7.59
C GLY A 256 3.48 -4.95 7.63
N SER A 257 3.93 -3.77 7.18
CA SER A 257 5.32 -3.38 7.27
C SER A 257 5.90 -3.44 8.69
N THR A 258 7.17 -3.83 8.78
CA THR A 258 7.96 -3.61 9.99
C THR A 258 8.22 -2.12 10.12
N VAL A 259 7.86 -1.54 11.26
CA VAL A 259 8.07 -0.11 11.54
C VAL A 259 9.25 0.03 12.47
N VAL A 260 10.31 0.70 12.01
CA VAL A 260 11.53 0.94 12.76
C VAL A 260 11.76 2.43 12.95
N ASP A 261 12.01 2.84 14.19
CA ASP A 261 12.50 4.16 14.53
C ASP A 261 14.00 4.24 14.31
N LEU A 262 14.42 5.22 13.49
CA LEU A 262 15.81 5.57 13.23
C LEU A 262 16.07 7.07 13.51
N SER A 263 15.17 7.73 14.24
CA SER A 263 15.27 9.17 14.54
C SER A 263 16.46 9.50 15.43
N VAL A 264 16.94 8.55 16.23
CA VAL A 264 18.11 8.71 17.11
C VAL A 264 19.35 8.12 16.45
N SER A 265 20.36 8.96 16.21
CA SER A 265 21.62 8.55 15.56
C SER A 265 22.29 7.41 16.32
N GLY A 266 22.70 6.37 15.60
CA GLY A 266 23.39 5.19 16.16
C GLY A 266 22.47 4.19 16.88
N LYS A 267 21.16 4.47 16.98
CA LYS A 267 20.19 3.60 17.64
C LYS A 267 19.04 3.21 16.72
N PHE A 268 18.27 2.21 17.14
CA PHE A 268 16.98 1.90 16.53
C PHE A 268 15.98 1.34 17.54
N SER A 269 14.68 1.52 17.28
CA SER A 269 13.60 0.87 18.04
C SER A 269 12.59 0.24 17.09
N ILE A 270 12.07 -0.94 17.43
CA ILE A 270 10.97 -1.56 16.67
C ILE A 270 9.65 -1.05 17.24
N ILE A 271 9.03 -0.10 16.55
CA ILE A 271 7.72 0.44 16.93
C ILE A 271 6.62 -0.59 16.67
N ARG A 272 6.73 -1.33 15.57
CA ARG A 272 5.78 -2.38 15.22
C ARG A 272 6.47 -3.54 14.50
N PRO A 273 6.37 -4.78 15.01
CA PRO A 273 6.81 -5.95 14.27
C PRO A 273 5.92 -6.15 13.04
N GLY A 274 6.54 -6.50 11.91
CA GLY A 274 5.86 -6.78 10.65
C GLY A 274 6.52 -7.94 9.91
N CYS A 275 6.14 -8.15 8.66
CA CYS A 275 6.59 -9.30 7.87
C CYS A 275 8.11 -9.36 7.63
N ALA A 276 8.83 -8.23 7.83
CA ALA A 276 10.26 -8.12 7.62
C ALA A 276 11.07 -7.94 8.91
N LEU A 277 10.50 -8.29 10.08
CA LEU A 277 11.11 -8.02 11.38
C LEU A 277 12.53 -8.57 11.48
N THR A 278 12.68 -9.88 11.29
CA THR A 278 13.97 -10.58 11.42
C THR A 278 15.03 -10.01 10.48
N PRO A 279 14.84 -9.94 9.14
CA PRO A 279 15.87 -9.40 8.25
C PRO A 279 16.18 -7.93 8.54
N THR A 280 15.19 -7.12 8.94
CA THR A 280 15.42 -5.72 9.32
C THR A 280 16.35 -5.63 10.52
N VAL A 281 16.07 -6.35 11.60
CA VAL A 281 16.90 -6.35 12.82
C VAL A 281 18.32 -6.85 12.54
N GLU A 282 18.45 -7.87 11.68
CA GLU A 282 19.77 -8.38 11.28
C GLU A 282 20.58 -7.34 10.52
N ILE A 283 20.01 -6.65 9.53
CA ILE A 283 20.68 -5.58 8.80
C ILE A 283 21.14 -4.49 9.76
N LEU A 284 20.24 -3.98 10.61
CA LEU A 284 20.53 -2.86 11.52
C LEU A 284 21.65 -3.20 12.51
N LYS A 285 21.63 -4.40 13.10
CA LYS A 285 22.64 -4.84 14.08
C LYS A 285 23.93 -5.31 13.43
N LYS A 286 23.85 -6.27 12.51
CA LYS A 286 25.04 -6.98 12.00
C LYS A 286 25.79 -6.18 10.95
N LYS A 287 25.09 -5.48 10.06
CA LYS A 287 25.72 -4.71 8.97
C LYS A 287 26.07 -3.28 9.37
N TYR A 288 25.21 -2.64 10.16
CA TYR A 288 25.36 -1.21 10.51
C TYR A 288 25.73 -0.94 11.98
N GLY A 289 25.77 -1.98 12.83
CA GLY A 289 26.19 -1.82 14.22
C GLY A 289 25.27 -0.95 15.07
N LEU A 290 24.01 -0.75 14.67
CA LEU A 290 23.07 0.07 15.43
C LEU A 290 22.66 -0.64 16.72
N VAL A 291 22.50 0.14 17.79
CA VAL A 291 22.14 -0.36 19.12
C VAL A 291 20.63 -0.27 19.32
N PRO A 292 19.95 -1.31 19.80
CA PRO A 292 18.55 -1.20 20.20
C PRO A 292 18.38 -0.15 21.29
N GLU A 293 17.44 0.77 21.11
CA GLU A 293 17.02 1.65 22.19
C GLU A 293 16.29 0.82 23.26
N SER A 294 16.77 0.90 24.50
CA SER A 294 16.10 0.25 25.62
C SER A 294 14.70 0.87 25.80
N PRO A 295 13.66 0.07 26.06
CA PRO A 295 12.31 0.56 26.30
C PRO A 295 12.20 1.45 27.55
#